data_AF-A0A167S0N2-F1
#
_entry.id   AF-A0A167S0N2-F1
#
_cell.length_a   1.000
_cell.length_b   1.000
_cell.length_c   1.000
_cell.angle_alpha   90.00
_cell.angle_beta   90.00
_cell.angle_gamma   90.00
#
_symmetry.space_group_name_H-M   'P 1'
#
loop_
_entity.id
_entity.type
_entity.pdbx_description
1 polymer ?
#
loop_
_entity_poly.entity_id
_entity_poly.type
_entity_poly.pdbx_seq_one_letter_code
_entity_poly.pdbx_strand_id
1 'polypeptide(L)'
;MSIPSYYLLGKYIDPFVGVFAGVVAYYLWENHPRTAPPQGSHLVDLLKWKFADKRVEQAKPDWNRIKADLDQMQREVSGTDGASSKK
;
A
#
# COMPACT_ATOMS: atom_id res chain seq x y z
N MET A 1 -27.55 -31.50 -0.25
CA MET A 1 -27.94 -30.69 0.93
C MET A 1 -27.47 -29.26 0.70
N SER A 2 -28.40 -28.32 0.51
CA SER A 2 -28.07 -26.90 0.39
C SER A 2 -27.85 -26.34 1.80
N ILE A 3 -26.65 -25.81 2.08
CA ILE A 3 -26.34 -25.17 3.36
C ILE A 3 -26.98 -23.78 3.33
N PRO A 4 -27.91 -23.44 4.24
CA PRO A 4 -28.60 -22.16 4.21
C PRO A 4 -27.63 -21.01 4.48
N SER A 5 -27.67 -19.97 3.65
CA SER A 5 -26.76 -18.81 3.68
C SER A 5 -26.73 -18.08 5.03
N TYR A 6 -27.79 -18.18 5.83
CA TYR A 6 -27.86 -17.63 7.19
C TYR A 6 -26.83 -18.25 8.16
N TYR A 7 -26.46 -19.51 7.93
CA TYR A 7 -25.52 -20.24 8.78
C TYR A 7 -24.08 -19.71 8.61
N LEU A 8 -23.73 -19.29 7.40
CA LEU A 8 -22.44 -18.65 7.13
C LEU A 8 -22.40 -17.27 7.80
N LEU A 9 -23.49 -16.51 7.73
CA LEU A 9 -23.57 -15.17 8.32
C LEU A 9 -23.32 -15.17 9.84
N GLY A 10 -23.98 -16.07 10.58
CA GLY A 10 -23.80 -16.19 12.03
C GLY A 10 -22.37 -16.57 12.44
N LYS A 11 -21.69 -17.40 11.63
CA LYS A 11 -20.32 -17.85 11.94
C LYS A 11 -19.26 -16.74 11.80
N TYR A 12 -19.53 -15.73 10.97
CA TYR A 12 -18.58 -14.63 10.74
C TYR A 12 -18.92 -13.37 11.53
N ILE A 13 -20.19 -13.15 11.90
CA ILE A 13 -20.60 -11.98 12.69
C ILE A 13 -20.01 -12.02 14.10
N ASP A 14 -20.05 -13.16 14.78
CA ASP A 14 -19.61 -13.25 16.19
C ASP A 14 -18.11 -12.91 16.38
N PRO A 15 -17.18 -13.45 15.56
CA PRO A 15 -15.78 -13.04 15.61
C PRO A 15 -15.55 -11.59 15.15
N PHE A 16 -16.31 -11.12 14.15
CA PHE A 16 -16.18 -9.75 13.65
C PHE A 16 -16.56 -8.74 14.71
N VAL A 17 -17.67 -8.98 15.42
CA VAL A 17 -18.13 -8.13 16.53
C VAL A 17 -17.14 -8.20 17.70
N GLY A 18 -16.59 -9.37 18.02
CA GLY A 18 -15.57 -9.52 19.07
C GLY A 18 -14.28 -8.72 18.78
N VAL A 19 -13.76 -8.81 17.55
CA VAL A 19 -12.57 -8.04 17.13
C VAL A 19 -12.89 -6.54 17.10
N PHE A 20 -14.05 -6.16 16.58
CA PHE A 20 -14.47 -4.76 16.55
C PHE A 20 -14.60 -4.17 17.96
N ALA A 21 -15.23 -4.90 18.88
CA ALA A 21 -15.35 -4.50 20.28
C ALA A 21 -13.97 -4.32 20.95
N GLY A 22 -13.03 -5.23 20.68
CA GLY A 22 -11.64 -5.11 21.18
C GLY A 22 -10.92 -3.86 20.64
N VAL A 23 -11.08 -3.55 19.35
CA VAL A 23 -10.51 -2.33 18.74
C VAL A 23 -11.12 -1.07 19.33
N VAL A 24 -12.45 -1.04 19.53
CA VAL A 24 -13.15 0.10 20.13
C VAL A 24 -12.73 0.32 21.59
N ALA A 25 -12.63 -0.75 22.38
CA ALA A 25 -12.17 -0.69 23.76
C ALA A 25 -10.73 -0.14 23.83
N TYR A 26 -9.85 -0.59 22.94
CA TYR A 26 -8.48 -0.09 22.84
C TYR A 26 -8.44 1.39 22.43
N TYR A 27 -9.25 1.81 21.46
CA TYR A 27 -9.37 3.22 21.07
C TYR A 27 -9.82 4.13 22.22
N LEU A 28 -10.74 3.65 23.06
CA LEU A 28 -11.21 4.42 24.21
C LEU A 28 -10.17 4.51 25.34
N TRP A 29 -9.37 3.45 25.52
CA TRP A 29 -8.25 3.43 26.46
C TRP A 29 -7.12 4.38 26.05
N GLU A 30 -6.84 4.46 24.76
CA GLU A 30 -5.80 5.32 24.20
C GLU A 30 -6.14 6.82 24.34
N ASN A 31 -7.42 7.19 24.22
CA ASN A 31 -7.91 8.56 24.36
C ASN A 31 -8.09 9.00 25.83
N HIS A 32 -7.82 8.13 26.80
CA HIS A 32 -7.97 8.48 28.22
C HIS A 32 -6.81 9.38 28.67
N PRO A 33 -7.08 10.56 29.26
CA PRO A 33 -6.07 11.58 29.56
C PRO A 33 -5.04 11.19 30.63
N ARG A 34 -5.23 10.05 31.32
CA ARG A 34 -4.31 9.51 32.34
C ARG A 34 -3.43 8.36 31.83
N THR A 35 -3.73 7.81 30.67
CA THR A 35 -3.04 6.64 30.09
C THR A 35 -2.56 6.87 28.67
N ALA A 36 -2.86 8.04 28.08
CA ALA A 36 -2.45 8.42 26.74
C ALA A 36 -0.93 8.25 26.58
N PRO A 37 -0.48 7.30 25.74
CA PRO A 37 0.92 7.14 25.41
C PRO A 37 1.47 8.41 24.74
N PRO A 38 2.79 8.66 24.79
CA PRO A 38 3.40 9.77 24.10
C PRO A 38 3.00 9.80 22.62
N GLN A 39 2.63 11.00 22.14
CA GLN A 39 2.16 11.26 20.77
C GLN A 39 3.14 10.64 19.76
N GLY A 40 2.67 9.65 18.99
CA GLY A 40 3.50 8.89 18.02
C GLY A 40 3.75 7.41 18.38
N SER A 41 3.25 6.95 19.54
CA SER A 41 3.31 5.53 19.96
C SER A 41 2.01 4.77 19.71
N HIS A 42 1.09 5.36 18.93
CA HIS A 42 -0.23 4.78 18.71
C HIS A 42 -0.17 3.62 17.72
N LEU A 43 -0.88 2.53 18.03
CA LEU A 43 -1.03 1.41 17.10
C LEU A 43 -1.60 1.85 15.75
N VAL A 44 -2.44 2.90 15.75
CA VAL A 44 -3.00 3.52 14.54
C VAL A 44 -1.91 4.12 13.64
N ASP A 45 -0.87 4.71 14.21
CA ASP A 45 0.24 5.28 13.44
C ASP A 45 1.10 4.18 12.81
N LEU A 46 1.28 3.04 13.51
CA LEU A 46 1.87 1.83 12.93
C LEU A 46 1.03 1.27 11.79
N LEU A 47 -0.30 1.21 11.95
CA LEU A 47 -1.21 0.77 10.88
C LEU A 47 -1.11 1.71 9.68
N LYS A 48 -1.15 3.02 9.90
CA LYS A 48 -0.99 4.02 8.83
C LYS A 48 0.31 3.83 8.06
N TRP A 49 1.44 3.65 8.76
CA TRP A 49 2.73 3.36 8.12
C TRP A 49 2.65 2.10 7.26
N LYS A 50 2.12 1.00 7.81
CA LYS A 50 2.01 -0.28 7.09
C LYS A 50 1.10 -0.21 5.86
N PHE A 51 0.04 0.59 5.90
CA PHE A 51 -0.85 0.79 4.74
C PHE A 51 -0.32 1.83 3.74
N ALA A 52 0.47 2.80 4.19
CA ALA A 52 1.14 3.77 3.34
C ALA A 52 2.21 3.09 2.46
N ASP A 53 2.95 2.13 3.02
CA ASP A 53 3.99 1.37 2.31
C ASP A 53 3.43 0.61 1.10
N LYS A 54 2.22 0.04 1.25
CA LYS A 54 1.50 -0.65 0.15
C LYS A 54 1.04 0.27 -0.98
N ARG A 55 0.97 1.59 -0.77
CA ARG A 55 0.66 2.56 -1.83
C ARG A 55 1.90 2.94 -2.64
N VAL A 56 3.09 2.87 -2.03
CA VAL A 56 4.36 3.15 -2.70
C VAL A 56 4.69 2.05 -3.70
N GLU A 57 4.38 0.80 -3.38
CA GLU A 57 4.62 -0.35 -4.28
C GLU A 57 3.70 -0.37 -5.53
N GLN A 58 2.62 0.41 -5.52
CA GLN A 58 1.72 0.55 -6.68
C GLN A 58 2.13 1.63 -7.67
N ALA A 59 3.20 2.38 -7.39
CA ALA A 59 3.88 3.15 -8.42
C ALA A 59 4.64 2.19 -9.34
N LYS A 60 3.90 1.38 -10.12
CA LYS A 60 4.48 0.55 -11.16
C LYS A 60 5.19 1.49 -12.12
N PRO A 61 6.52 1.40 -12.27
CA PRO A 61 7.22 2.21 -13.25
C PRO A 61 6.62 1.94 -14.62
N ASP A 62 6.30 3.02 -15.35
CA ASP A 62 5.75 2.93 -16.70
C ASP A 62 6.85 2.45 -17.65
N TRP A 63 7.02 1.13 -17.71
CA TRP A 63 8.02 0.45 -18.54
C TRP A 63 7.91 0.80 -20.03
N ASN A 64 6.74 1.27 -20.48
CA ASN A 64 6.56 1.69 -21.87
C ASN A 64 7.29 3.02 -22.14
N ARG A 65 7.25 3.97 -21.20
CA ARG A 65 8.00 5.23 -21.30
C ARG A 65 9.51 4.99 -21.26
N ILE A 66 9.96 4.15 -20.33
CA ILE A 66 11.38 3.83 -20.16
C ILE A 66 11.95 3.18 -21.43
N LYS A 67 11.20 2.27 -22.07
CA LYS A 67 11.61 1.66 -23.34
C LYS A 67 11.66 2.67 -24.49
N ALA A 68 10.69 3.57 -24.58
CA ALA A 68 10.67 4.61 -25.61
C ALA A 68 11.88 5.55 -25.51
N ASP A 69 12.25 5.96 -24.29
CA ASP A 69 13.44 6.78 -24.04
C ASP A 69 14.73 6.04 -24.42
N LEU A 70 14.85 4.75 -24.08
CA LEU A 70 16.01 3.92 -24.43
C LEU A 70 16.18 3.77 -25.95
N ASP A 71 15.07 3.55 -26.67
CA ASP A 71 15.08 3.46 -28.14
C ASP A 71 15.51 4.79 -28.78
N GLN A 72 15.14 5.93 -28.19
CA GLN A 72 15.58 7.24 -28.67
C GLN A 72 17.09 7.43 -28.47
N MET A 73 17.61 7.13 -27.29
CA MET A 73 19.05 7.25 -27.00
C MET A 73 19.89 6.36 -27.92
N GLN A 74 19.44 5.13 -28.19
CA GLN A 74 20.15 4.24 -29.11
C GLN A 74 20.22 4.80 -30.53
N ARG A 75 19.16 5.46 -31.01
CA ARG A 75 19.14 6.13 -32.32
C ARG A 75 20.07 7.32 -32.39
N GLU A 76 20.11 8.13 -31.34
CA GLU A 76 21.00 9.29 -31.25
C GLU A 76 22.48 8.85 -31.30
N VAL A 77 22.84 7.84 -30.50
CA VAL A 77 24.21 7.29 -30.47
C VAL A 77 24.60 6.68 -31.82
N SER A 78 23.72 5.86 -32.43
CA SER A 78 24.00 5.25 -33.73
C SER A 78 24.03 6.26 -34.89
N GLY A 79 23.31 7.38 -34.76
CA GLY A 79 23.31 8.45 -35.75
C GLY A 79 24.55 9.34 -35.68
N THR A 80 25.20 9.45 -34.51
CA THR A 80 26.39 10.31 -34.33
C THR A 80 27.70 9.67 -34.82
N ASP A 81 27.77 8.34 -34.92
CA ASP A 81 28.99 7.65 -35.38
C ASP A 81 29.27 7.84 -36.89
N GLY A 82 28.26 8.22 -37.69
CA GLY A 82 28.41 8.48 -39.13
C GLY A 82 28.83 9.92 -39.49
N ALA A 83 28.65 10.88 -38.58
CA ALA A 83 28.85 12.30 -38.89
C ALA A 83 30.27 12.82 -38.59
N SER A 84 31.07 12.09 -37.80
CA SER A 84 32.41 12.55 -37.40
C SER A 84 33.56 12.04 -38.28
N SER A 85 33.30 11.21 -39.31
CA SER A 85 34.34 10.64 -40.21
C SER A 85 34.44 11.37 -41.56
N LYS A 86 34.24 12.70 -41.57
CA LYS A 86 34.45 13.53 -42.76
C LYS A 86 35.02 14.90 -42.39
N LYS A 87 36.26 14.92 -41.88
CA LYS A 87 37.15 16.07 -41.91
C LYS A 87 38.56 15.62 -42.20
#